data_AF-E2A131-F1
#
_entry.id   AF-E2A131-F1
#
_cell.length_a   1.000
_cell.length_b   1.000
_cell.length_c   1.000
_cell.angle_alpha   90.00
_cell.angle_beta   90.00
_cell.angle_gamma   90.00
#
_symmetry.space_group_name_H-M   'P 1'
#
loop_
_entity.id
_entity.type
_entity.pdbx_description
1 polymer ?
#
loop_
_entity_poly.entity_id
_entity_poly.type
_entity_poly.pdbx_seq_one_letter_code
_entity_poly.pdbx_strand_id
1 'polypeptide(L)'
;MIEDKGCFDIDECLKSNEICPGNQFCINKEGSYACLACDKACNGCTGDGPDMCIKCAEGHHKKDNLCINSDLLGRKKQENLARYLTYFGLCVAICIILQRNIYAASMIGLLVAIYICVSEYMIANSNVQDTTANMDILGPA
;
A
#
# COMPACT_ATOMS: atom_id res chain seq x y z
N MET A 1 -9.67 4.48 -57.23
CA MET A 1 -10.30 4.37 -55.90
C MET A 1 -9.87 3.04 -55.35
N ILE A 2 -8.79 3.02 -54.57
CA ILE A 2 -8.49 1.82 -53.78
C ILE A 2 -9.53 1.89 -52.68
N GLU A 3 -10.56 1.04 -52.75
CA GLU A 3 -11.33 0.75 -51.56
C GLU A 3 -10.32 0.20 -50.56
N ASP A 4 -10.02 0.97 -49.52
CA ASP A 4 -9.40 0.46 -48.32
C ASP A 4 -10.33 -0.62 -47.77
N LYS A 5 -10.19 -1.85 -48.28
CA LYS A 5 -10.58 -3.07 -47.56
C LYS A 5 -9.60 -3.26 -46.41
N GLY A 6 -9.52 -2.25 -45.55
CA GLY A 6 -8.87 -2.35 -44.26
C GLY A 6 -9.73 -3.23 -43.38
N CYS A 7 -9.12 -4.22 -42.74
CA CYS A 7 -9.77 -4.90 -41.63
C CYS A 7 -9.94 -3.86 -40.52
N PHE A 8 -11.17 -3.59 -40.11
CA PHE A 8 -11.43 -2.78 -38.93
C PHE A 8 -11.50 -3.73 -37.74
N ASP A 9 -10.63 -3.49 -36.76
CA ASP A 9 -10.60 -4.26 -35.52
C ASP A 9 -11.92 -4.10 -34.75
N ILE A 10 -12.46 -5.21 -34.26
CA ILE A 10 -13.70 -5.20 -33.49
C ILE A 10 -13.31 -5.24 -32.03
N ASP A 11 -13.65 -4.21 -31.28
CA ASP A 11 -13.46 -4.24 -29.82
C ASP A 11 -14.44 -5.22 -29.18
N GLU A 12 -13.97 -6.44 -28.91
CA GLU A 12 -14.80 -7.44 -28.26
C GLU A 12 -15.11 -7.04 -26.82
N CYS A 13 -14.23 -6.33 -26.11
CA CYS A 13 -14.38 -5.96 -24.71
C CYS A 13 -15.60 -5.04 -24.46
N LEU A 14 -16.06 -4.29 -25.46
CA LEU A 14 -17.27 -3.45 -25.35
C LEU A 14 -18.59 -4.24 -25.47
N LYS A 15 -18.53 -5.51 -25.89
CA LYS A 15 -19.71 -6.29 -26.26
C LYS A 15 -20.37 -7.02 -25.09
N SER A 16 -19.59 -7.44 -24.08
CA SER A 16 -20.08 -8.09 -22.87
C SER A 16 -19.00 -8.24 -21.80
N ASN A 17 -19.37 -8.07 -20.53
CA ASN A 17 -18.51 -8.36 -19.37
C ASN A 17 -18.25 -9.87 -19.15
N GLU A 18 -18.92 -10.76 -19.90
CA GLU A 18 -18.78 -12.22 -19.74
C GLU A 18 -17.71 -12.84 -20.65
N ILE A 19 -17.00 -12.04 -21.44
CA ILE A 19 -15.97 -12.54 -22.39
C ILE A 19 -14.79 -13.17 -21.64
N CYS A 20 -14.41 -12.58 -20.50
CA CYS A 20 -13.39 -13.11 -19.62
C CYS A 20 -14.05 -13.72 -18.38
N PRO A 21 -14.08 -15.06 -18.23
CA PRO A 21 -14.71 -15.68 -17.08
C PRO A 21 -13.89 -15.49 -15.80
N GLY A 22 -14.58 -15.25 -14.69
CA GLY A 22 -13.98 -15.18 -13.36
C GLY A 22 -13.44 -13.80 -12.99
N ASN A 23 -12.35 -13.77 -12.22
CA ASN A 23 -11.74 -12.53 -11.72
C ASN A 23 -10.71 -11.99 -12.71
N GLN A 24 -11.17 -11.64 -13.91
CA GLN A 24 -10.35 -11.19 -15.03
C GLN A 24 -10.96 -9.94 -15.68
N PHE A 25 -10.13 -9.14 -16.34
CA PHE A 25 -10.55 -8.00 -17.15
C PHE A 25 -10.08 -8.18 -18.61
N CYS A 26 -10.85 -7.60 -19.53
CA CYS A 26 -10.61 -7.69 -20.96
C CYS A 26 -9.77 -6.51 -21.43
N ILE A 27 -8.77 -6.79 -22.27
CA ILE A 27 -8.01 -5.78 -23.02
C ILE A 27 -8.15 -6.05 -24.52
N ASN A 28 -8.60 -5.05 -25.26
CA ASN A 28 -8.69 -5.14 -26.72
C ASN A 28 -7.28 -5.04 -27.33
N LYS A 29 -6.99 -5.87 -28.33
CA LYS A 29 -5.73 -5.86 -29.09
C LYS A 29 -6.06 -5.87 -30.57
N GLU A 30 -5.14 -5.39 -31.40
CA GLU A 30 -5.36 -5.40 -32.84
C GLU A 30 -5.51 -6.85 -33.35
N GLY A 31 -6.69 -7.19 -33.87
CA GLY A 31 -7.07 -8.50 -34.38
C GLY A 31 -7.41 -9.55 -33.33
N SER A 32 -7.45 -9.22 -32.03
CA SER A 32 -7.75 -10.17 -30.94
C SER A 32 -8.04 -9.49 -29.60
N TYR A 33 -8.47 -10.24 -28.59
CA TYR A 33 -8.54 -9.75 -27.20
C TYR A 33 -7.65 -10.59 -26.27
N ALA A 34 -7.32 -10.04 -25.10
CA ALA A 34 -6.72 -10.82 -24.03
C ALA A 34 -7.45 -10.62 -22.71
N CYS A 35 -7.49 -11.67 -21.91
CA CYS A 35 -8.02 -11.65 -20.55
C CYS A 35 -6.86 -11.69 -19.57
N LEU A 36 -6.77 -10.67 -18.71
CA LEU A 36 -5.77 -10.58 -17.65
C LEU A 36 -6.42 -10.79 -16.30
N ALA A 37 -5.71 -11.42 -15.38
CA ALA A 37 -6.18 -11.60 -14.01
C ALA A 37 -6.22 -10.27 -13.27
N CYS A 38 -7.27 -10.06 -12.48
CA CYS A 38 -7.34 -8.96 -11.53
C CYS A 38 -6.29 -9.11 -10.42
N ASP A 39 -6.02 -8.00 -9.73
CA ASP A 39 -5.22 -8.01 -8.51
C ASP A 39 -5.85 -8.93 -7.44
N LYS A 40 -5.00 -9.56 -6.62
CA LYS A 40 -5.42 -10.46 -5.52
C LYS A 40 -6.27 -9.72 -4.48
N ALA A 41 -6.10 -8.41 -4.36
CA ALA A 41 -6.88 -7.57 -3.48
C ALA A 41 -8.35 -7.41 -3.92
N CYS A 42 -8.75 -7.96 -5.07
CA CYS A 42 -10.00 -7.63 -5.74
C CYS A 42 -10.84 -8.85 -6.10
N ASN A 43 -12.16 -8.71 -5.94
CA ASN A 43 -13.20 -9.66 -6.34
C ASN A 43 -14.02 -9.01 -7.47
N GLY A 44 -13.38 -8.87 -8.63
CA GLY A 44 -13.84 -8.15 -9.82
C GLY A 44 -13.07 -6.85 -10.02
N CYS A 45 -12.56 -6.64 -11.23
CA CYS A 45 -11.82 -5.44 -11.62
C CYS A 45 -12.18 -5.02 -13.05
N THR A 46 -11.91 -3.76 -13.37
CA THR A 46 -12.10 -3.19 -14.72
C THR A 46 -10.77 -2.93 -15.41
N GLY A 47 -9.66 -3.07 -14.70
CA GLY A 47 -8.31 -2.80 -15.18
C GLY A 47 -7.27 -3.45 -14.29
N ASP A 48 -6.01 -3.20 -14.61
CA ASP A 48 -4.88 -3.66 -13.81
C ASP A 48 -4.77 -2.82 -12.52
N GLY A 49 -4.30 -3.46 -11.46
CA GLY A 49 -4.01 -2.82 -10.19
C GLY A 49 -5.12 -2.87 -9.12
N PRO A 50 -4.75 -2.60 -7.85
CA PRO A 50 -5.64 -2.65 -6.69
C PRO A 50 -6.60 -1.44 -6.54
N ASP A 51 -6.49 -0.44 -7.41
CA ASP A 51 -7.34 0.77 -7.46
C ASP A 51 -8.51 0.62 -8.45
N MET A 52 -8.39 -0.25 -9.45
CA MET A 52 -9.40 -0.51 -10.50
C MET A 52 -10.39 -1.61 -10.12
N CYS A 53 -10.74 -1.69 -8.83
CA CYS A 53 -11.48 -2.80 -8.27
C CYS A 53 -12.95 -2.47 -8.01
N ILE A 54 -13.83 -3.34 -8.49
CA ILE A 54 -15.28 -3.23 -8.32
C ILE A 54 -15.66 -3.58 -6.88
N LYS A 55 -15.05 -4.65 -6.35
CA LYS A 55 -15.17 -5.09 -4.95
C LYS A 55 -13.82 -5.56 -4.45
N CYS A 56 -13.52 -5.29 -3.19
CA CYS A 56 -12.32 -5.84 -2.55
C CYS A 56 -12.52 -7.32 -2.22
N ALA A 57 -11.42 -8.07 -2.26
CA ALA A 57 -11.35 -9.46 -1.84
C ALA A 57 -11.52 -9.59 -0.31
N GLU A 58 -11.72 -10.81 0.17
CA GLU A 58 -11.85 -11.07 1.60
C GLU A 58 -10.58 -10.64 2.37
N GLY A 59 -10.74 -10.04 3.54
CA GLY A 59 -9.63 -9.45 4.31
C GLY A 59 -9.06 -8.14 3.76
N HIS A 60 -9.62 -7.60 2.67
CA HIS A 60 -9.23 -6.31 2.10
C HIS A 60 -10.34 -5.27 2.29
N HIS A 61 -9.95 -4.04 2.60
CA HIS A 61 -10.86 -2.91 2.82
C HIS A 61 -10.52 -1.77 1.86
N LYS A 62 -11.57 -1.16 1.30
CA LYS A 62 -11.42 -0.01 0.40
C LYS A 62 -11.03 1.23 1.20
N LYS A 63 -9.91 1.84 0.86
CA LYS A 63 -9.45 3.13 1.39
C LYS A 63 -9.17 4.08 0.24
N ASP A 64 -9.85 5.22 0.21
CA ASP A 64 -9.83 6.25 -0.84
C ASP A 64 -10.33 5.73 -2.21
N ASN A 65 -9.59 4.84 -2.86
CA ASN A 65 -10.07 3.98 -3.96
C ASN A 65 -9.28 2.67 -4.10
N LEU A 66 -8.39 2.39 -3.15
CA LEU A 66 -7.46 1.28 -3.17
C LEU A 66 -7.95 0.18 -2.22
N CYS A 67 -7.92 -1.08 -2.65
CA CYS A 67 -8.18 -2.22 -1.77
C CYS A 67 -6.90 -2.57 -0.98
N ILE A 68 -6.89 -2.30 0.32
CA ILE A 68 -5.76 -2.60 1.21
C ILE A 68 -6.06 -3.76 2.15
N ASN A 69 -5.07 -4.62 2.40
CA ASN A 69 -5.23 -5.74 3.33
C ASN A 69 -5.28 -5.26 4.80
N SER A 70 -6.28 -5.73 5.57
CA SER A 70 -6.44 -5.39 6.99
C SER A 70 -5.37 -6.01 7.89
N ASP A 71 -4.86 -7.20 7.55
CA ASP A 71 -3.86 -7.91 8.34
C ASP A 71 -2.50 -7.21 8.31
N LEU A 72 -2.17 -6.54 7.19
CA LEU A 72 -1.01 -5.65 7.10
C LEU A 72 -1.09 -4.50 8.12
N LEU A 73 -2.28 -3.90 8.28
CA LEU A 73 -2.50 -2.87 9.29
C LEU A 73 -2.35 -3.42 10.70
N GLY A 74 -2.82 -4.65 10.93
CA GLY A 74 -2.66 -5.37 12.20
C GLY A 74 -1.20 -5.60 12.56
N ARG A 75 -0.41 -6.15 11.64
CA ARG A 75 1.04 -6.39 11.83
C ARG A 75 1.79 -5.09 12.09
N LYS A 76 1.49 -4.04 11.32
CA LYS A 76 2.09 -2.70 11.47
C LYS A 76 1.70 -2.03 12.80
N LYS A 77 0.46 -2.23 13.26
CA LYS A 77 0.03 -1.77 14.59
C LYS A 77 0.77 -2.51 15.71
N GLN A 78 1.02 -3.80 15.54
CA GLN A 78 1.77 -4.61 16.50
C GLN A 78 3.23 -4.14 16.60
N GLU A 79 3.86 -3.84 15.46
CA GLU A 79 5.20 -3.24 15.40
C GLU A 79 5.25 -1.87 16.09
N ASN A 80 4.31 -0.99 15.78
CA ASN A 80 4.23 0.34 16.39
C ASN A 80 4.01 0.28 17.91
N LEU A 81 3.16 -0.64 18.39
CA LEU A 81 2.91 -0.80 19.81
C LEU A 81 4.16 -1.32 20.54
N ALA A 82 4.85 -2.31 19.98
CA ALA A 82 6.12 -2.79 20.54
C ALA A 82 7.16 -1.66 20.59
N ARG A 83 7.25 -0.83 19.54
CA ARG A 83 8.14 0.34 19.49
C ARG A 83 7.85 1.37 20.57
N TYR A 84 6.58 1.73 20.79
CA TYR A 84 6.23 2.68 21.86
C TYR A 84 6.45 2.11 23.27
N LEU A 85 6.25 0.79 23.45
CA LEU A 85 6.55 0.13 24.72
C LEU A 85 8.04 0.14 25.05
N THR A 86 8.92 -0.06 24.06
CA THR A 86 10.37 0.01 24.29
C THR A 86 10.82 1.43 24.61
N TYR A 87 10.29 2.46 23.94
CA TYR A 87 10.57 3.86 24.27
C TYR A 87 10.13 4.23 25.69
N PHE A 88 8.93 3.81 26.09
CA PHE A 88 8.47 4.01 27.47
C PHE A 88 9.38 3.30 28.48
N GLY A 89 9.75 2.05 28.21
CA GLY A 89 10.67 1.28 29.04
C GLY A 89 12.05 1.93 29.19
N LEU A 90 12.63 2.46 28.11
CA LEU A 90 13.92 3.16 28.12
C LEU A 90 13.88 4.42 29.00
N CYS A 91 12.84 5.24 28.86
CA CYS A 91 12.66 6.44 29.69
C CYS A 91 12.51 6.07 31.18
N VAL A 92 11.73 5.04 31.49
CA VAL A 92 11.54 4.56 32.87
C VAL A 92 12.85 4.01 33.45
N ALA A 93 13.62 3.25 32.68
CA ALA A 93 14.92 2.72 33.10
C ALA A 93 15.92 3.83 33.43
N ILE A 94 16.00 4.88 32.60
CA ILE A 94 16.86 6.05 32.85
C ILE A 94 16.50 6.73 34.18
N CYS A 95 15.20 6.88 34.47
CA CYS A 95 14.72 7.48 35.72
C CYS A 95 15.00 6.61 36.96
N ILE A 96 14.97 5.28 36.83
CA ILE A 96 15.21 4.36 37.95
C ILE A 96 16.71 4.21 38.23
N ILE A 97 17.56 4.14 37.19
CA ILE A 97 19.00 3.86 37.34
C ILE A 97 19.76 5.10 37.85
N LEU A 98 19.35 6.31 37.48
CA LEU A 98 20.09 7.55 37.76
C LEU A 98 19.51 8.39 38.91
N GLN A 99 18.78 7.76 39.83
CA GLN A 99 18.16 8.42 41.00
C GLN A 99 19.15 9.22 41.86
N ARG A 100 20.44 8.86 41.84
CA ARG A 100 21.48 9.52 42.64
C ARG A 100 22.00 10.82 42.02
N ASN A 101 21.82 11.03 40.71
CA ASN A 101 22.27 12.25 40.02
C ASN A 101 21.25 12.69 38.96
N ILE A 102 20.31 13.51 39.38
CA ILE A 102 19.21 14.04 38.56
C ILE A 102 19.71 14.79 37.32
N TYR A 103 20.85 15.48 37.42
CA TYR A 103 21.42 16.25 36.31
C TYR A 103 21.95 15.33 35.19
N ALA A 104 22.58 14.21 35.56
CA ALA A 104 23.02 13.22 34.60
C ALA A 104 21.83 12.51 33.93
N ALA A 105 20.77 12.21 34.68
CA ALA A 105 19.54 11.63 34.15
C ALA A 105 18.87 12.54 33.11
N SER A 106 18.84 13.85 33.38
CA SER A 106 18.28 14.85 32.46
C SER A 106 19.04 14.93 31.14
N MET A 107 20.38 15.00 31.19
CA MET A 107 21.22 15.05 29.97
C MET A 107 21.06 13.80 29.10
N ILE A 108 21.07 12.62 29.71
CA ILE A 108 20.91 11.34 28.99
C ILE A 108 19.48 11.22 28.44
N GLY A 109 18.47 11.57 29.24
CA GLY A 109 17.07 11.57 28.81
C GLY A 109 16.82 12.47 27.61
N LEU A 110 17.41 13.67 27.57
CA LEU A 110 17.28 14.60 26.45
C LEU A 110 17.92 14.04 25.17
N LEU A 111 19.11 13.44 25.26
CA LEU A 111 19.76 12.82 24.11
C LEU A 111 18.95 11.63 23.57
N VAL A 112 18.41 10.78 24.46
CA VAL A 112 17.53 9.67 24.08
C VAL A 112 16.24 10.19 23.44
N ALA A 113 15.64 11.25 23.98
CA ALA A 113 14.44 11.86 23.40
C ALA A 113 14.70 12.40 22.00
N ILE A 114 15.81 13.11 21.78
CA ILE A 114 16.20 13.59 20.44
C ILE A 114 16.39 12.40 19.48
N TYR A 115 17.10 11.36 19.91
CA TYR A 115 17.31 10.16 19.09
C TYR A 115 16.01 9.47 18.69
N ILE A 116 15.08 9.31 19.65
CA ILE A 116 13.75 8.76 19.39
C ILE A 116 13.03 9.65 18.37
N CYS A 117 12.96 10.97 18.60
CA CYS A 117 12.30 11.91 17.68
C CYS A 117 12.86 11.84 16.25
N VAL A 118 14.20 11.81 16.09
CA VAL A 118 14.84 11.70 14.77
C VAL A 118 14.53 10.34 14.14
N SER A 119 14.57 9.26 14.91
CA SER A 119 14.27 7.92 14.42
C SER A 119 12.81 7.79 13.96
N GLU A 120 11.87 8.32 14.74
CA GLU A 120 10.44 8.37 14.37
C GLU A 120 10.21 9.16 13.09
N TYR A 121 10.88 10.32 12.97
CA TYR A 121 10.81 11.16 11.78
C TYR A 121 11.30 10.42 10.54
N MET A 122 12.44 9.72 10.64
CA MET A 122 12.98 8.92 9.55
C MET A 122 12.03 7.77 9.17
N ILE A 123 11.47 7.05 10.14
CA ILE A 123 10.54 5.93 9.88
C ILE A 123 9.22 6.43 9.28
N ALA A 124 8.71 7.57 9.74
CA ALA A 124 7.52 8.19 9.15
C ALA A 124 7.76 8.54 7.69
N ASN A 125 8.92 9.13 7.37
CA ASN A 125 9.28 9.46 5.99
C ASN A 125 9.49 8.20 5.13
N SER A 126 10.10 7.14 5.67
CA SER A 126 10.22 5.82 5.00
C SER A 126 8.90 5.08 4.83
N ASN A 127 7.87 5.36 5.63
CA ASN A 127 6.52 4.83 5.43
C ASN A 127 5.74 5.61 4.36
N VAL A 128 5.97 6.93 4.28
CA VAL A 128 5.46 7.77 3.20
C VAL A 128 6.05 7.28 1.88
N GLN A 129 7.38 7.29 1.70
CA GLN A 129 8.13 6.08 1.35
C GLN A 129 7.46 4.95 0.56
N ASP A 130 7.17 3.86 1.27
CA ASP A 130 6.47 2.66 0.78
C ASP A 130 5.05 2.95 0.26
N THR A 131 4.35 3.92 0.83
CA THR A 131 3.02 4.32 0.35
C THR A 131 3.13 5.02 -1.01
N THR A 132 4.14 5.87 -1.16
CA THR A 132 4.48 6.62 -2.37
C THR A 132 5.14 5.72 -3.40
N ALA A 133 5.97 4.76 -3.03
CA ALA A 133 6.55 3.77 -3.95
C ALA A 133 5.49 2.80 -4.48
N ASN A 134 4.50 2.41 -3.65
CA ASN A 134 3.30 1.72 -4.16
C ASN A 134 2.43 2.64 -5.04
N MET A 135 2.40 3.95 -4.79
CA MET A 135 1.75 4.94 -5.68
C MET A 135 2.59 5.33 -6.91
N ASP A 136 3.92 5.17 -6.92
CA ASP A 136 4.83 5.51 -8.02
C ASP A 136 5.04 4.31 -8.97
N ILE A 137 4.66 3.09 -8.54
CA ILE A 137 4.39 1.98 -9.46
C ILE A 137 3.14 2.32 -10.33
N LEU A 138 2.25 3.21 -9.88
CA LEU A 138 1.36 3.98 -10.75
C LEU A 138 2.14 5.19 -11.34
N GLY A 139 3.10 4.91 -12.21
CA GLY A 139 3.74 5.92 -13.04
C GLY A 139 2.72 6.61 -13.97
N PRO A 140 3.01 7.85 -14.43
CA PRO A 140 2.04 8.71 -15.10
C PRO A 140 1.56 8.08 -16.40
N ALA A 141 0.24 8.14 -16.61
CA ALA A 141 -0.33 8.10 -17.95
C ALA A 141 0.05 9.38 -18.72
#